data_AF-X1R636-F1
#
_entry.id   AF-X1R636-F1
#
_cell.length_a   1.000
_cell.length_b   1.000
_cell.length_c   1.000
_cell.angle_alpha   90.00
_cell.angle_beta   90.00
_cell.angle_gamma   90.00
#
_symmetry.space_group_name_H-M   'P 1'
#
loop_
_entity.id
_entity.type
_entity.pdbx_description
1 polymer ?
#
loop_
_entity_poly.entity_id
_entity_poly.type
_entity_poly.pdbx_seq_one_letter_code
_entity_poly.pdbx_strand_id
1 'polypeptide(L)'
;LKNIPQLKELRDKDAKIAHLLSVAQKLEGQVRHPSIHAAGIVIAPKPLVEFMPLYQSAKGEITTQFPMQDIEAIGLLKMDLLGLRNLTVIQDTVELVKKETGEMIDIKNISLDDKKTFEVFKSGNTDGVFQFESSGMKDLLRNFKPESFPDLIALNALYRPGPLKSGMTDEFIKCKNHPWVRWKHTRGQPLLLAPPGLIPKRGQSLLLSTQKARPSPRYVELKALYRYGVC
;
A
#
# COMPACT_ATOMS: atom_id res chain seq x y z
N LEU A 1 -5.70 12.58 -24.70
CA LEU A 1 -6.64 13.00 -25.78
C LEU A 1 -7.90 12.13 -25.92
N LYS A 2 -7.85 10.79 -25.83
CA LYS A 2 -9.03 9.95 -26.12
C LYS A 2 -10.18 10.09 -25.12
N ASN A 3 -9.89 10.40 -23.85
CA ASN A 3 -10.85 10.29 -22.74
C ASN A 3 -11.41 11.62 -22.22
N ILE A 4 -11.00 12.77 -22.78
CA ILE A 4 -11.45 14.09 -22.33
C ILE A 4 -12.02 14.85 -23.55
N PRO A 5 -13.36 14.88 -23.72
CA PRO A 5 -14.01 15.49 -24.89
C PRO A 5 -13.68 16.97 -25.07
N GLN A 6 -13.64 17.74 -23.97
CA GLN A 6 -13.34 19.17 -23.97
C GLN A 6 -11.96 19.48 -24.58
N LEU A 7 -10.97 18.62 -24.33
CA LEU A 7 -9.63 18.80 -24.87
C LEU A 7 -9.57 18.50 -26.38
N LYS A 8 -10.43 17.60 -26.89
CA LYS A 8 -10.58 17.38 -28.34
C LYS A 8 -11.23 18.59 -29.00
N GLU A 9 -12.29 19.12 -28.41
CA GLU A 9 -12.95 20.32 -28.96
C GLU A 9 -12.01 21.52 -29.03
N LEU A 10 -11.19 21.75 -27.99
CA LEU A 10 -10.21 22.85 -27.99
C LEU A 10 -9.15 22.67 -29.09
N ARG A 11 -8.68 21.44 -29.29
CA ARG A 11 -7.77 21.10 -30.40
C ARG A 11 -8.41 21.38 -31.75
N ASP A 12 -9.69 21.04 -31.91
CA ASP A 12 -10.38 21.12 -33.20
C ASP A 12 -10.83 22.56 -33.54
N LYS A 13 -11.08 23.40 -32.52
CA LYS A 13 -11.50 24.80 -32.66
C LYS A 13 -10.35 25.78 -32.84
N ASP A 14 -9.14 25.47 -32.35
CA ASP A 14 -7.99 26.38 -32.38
C ASP A 14 -6.74 25.72 -32.96
N ALA A 15 -6.30 26.21 -34.12
CA ALA A 15 -5.11 25.72 -34.83
C ALA A 15 -3.81 25.87 -34.02
N LYS A 16 -3.70 26.89 -33.15
CA LYS A 16 -2.54 27.05 -32.26
C LYS A 16 -2.53 25.96 -31.19
N ILE A 17 -3.69 25.63 -30.63
CA ILE A 17 -3.83 24.53 -29.66
C ILE A 17 -3.53 23.20 -30.33
N ALA A 18 -4.01 22.97 -31.56
CA ALA A 18 -3.68 21.78 -32.34
C ALA A 18 -2.17 21.62 -32.54
N HIS A 19 -1.48 22.69 -32.91
CA HIS A 19 -0.04 22.69 -33.10
C HIS A 19 0.71 22.43 -31.78
N LEU A 20 0.32 23.11 -30.70
CA LEU A 20 0.91 22.91 -29.37
C LEU A 20 0.77 21.45 -28.91
N LEU A 21 -0.42 20.86 -29.06
CA LEU A 21 -0.65 19.47 -28.68
C LEU A 21 0.16 18.51 -29.54
N SER A 22 0.30 18.77 -30.84
CA SER A 22 1.15 17.95 -31.72
C SER A 22 2.62 17.97 -31.29
N VAL A 23 3.14 19.14 -30.94
CA VAL A 23 4.52 19.27 -30.44
C VAL A 23 4.66 18.60 -29.08
N ALA A 24 3.72 18.83 -28.15
CA ALA A 24 3.75 18.22 -26.82
C ALA A 24 3.71 16.69 -26.87
N GLN A 25 2.91 16.09 -27.76
CA GLN A 25 2.87 14.63 -27.95
C GLN A 25 4.18 14.05 -28.47
N LYS A 26 4.93 14.79 -29.30
CA LYS A 26 6.24 14.35 -29.76
C LYS A 26 7.30 14.43 -28.66
N LEU A 27 7.13 15.35 -27.71
CA LEU A 27 8.03 15.54 -26.56
C LEU A 27 7.63 14.69 -25.34
N GLU A 28 6.43 14.10 -25.33
CA GLU A 28 5.94 13.23 -24.25
C GLU A 28 6.84 11.99 -24.12
N GLY A 29 7.24 11.68 -22.88
CA GLY A 29 8.10 10.53 -22.58
C GLY A 29 9.61 10.78 -22.75
N GLN A 30 10.02 11.97 -23.18
CA GLN A 30 11.44 12.33 -23.24
C GLN A 30 12.01 12.57 -21.84
N VAL A 31 13.23 12.09 -21.60
CA VAL A 31 13.94 12.28 -20.32
C VAL A 31 14.43 13.71 -20.23
N ARG A 32 13.99 14.44 -19.20
CA ARG A 32 14.32 15.85 -19.02
C ARG A 32 15.60 16.06 -18.20
N HIS A 33 15.70 15.40 -17.04
CA HIS A 33 16.85 15.47 -16.14
C HIS A 33 17.00 14.15 -15.38
N PRO A 34 18.22 13.73 -15.01
CA PRO A 34 18.42 12.66 -14.04
C PRO A 34 17.89 13.12 -12.68
N SER A 35 16.88 12.42 -12.14
CA SER A 35 16.38 12.66 -10.79
C SER A 35 16.90 11.58 -9.85
N ILE A 36 17.31 11.96 -8.65
CA ILE A 36 17.69 11.03 -7.58
C ILE A 36 16.43 10.30 -7.09
N HIS A 37 16.48 8.96 -7.02
CA HIS A 37 15.42 8.20 -6.36
C HIS A 37 15.46 8.49 -4.86
N ALA A 38 14.46 9.19 -4.35
CA ALA A 38 14.46 9.77 -3.00
C ALA A 38 14.68 8.76 -1.84
N ALA A 39 14.52 7.46 -2.10
CA ALA A 39 14.68 6.41 -1.09
C ALA A 39 15.73 5.33 -1.46
N GLY A 40 16.20 5.26 -2.69
CA GLY A 40 16.93 4.08 -3.18
C GLY A 40 18.43 4.17 -2.90
N ILE A 41 18.96 3.23 -2.13
CA ILE A 41 20.39 3.08 -1.87
C ILE A 41 20.87 1.77 -2.47
N VAL A 42 22.04 1.81 -3.11
CA VAL A 42 22.71 0.64 -3.69
C VAL A 42 23.98 0.35 -2.91
N ILE A 43 24.15 -0.90 -2.51
CA ILE A 43 25.31 -1.38 -1.77
C ILE A 43 26.00 -2.45 -2.61
N ALA A 44 27.30 -2.28 -2.83
CA ALA A 44 28.12 -3.18 -3.62
C ALA A 44 29.31 -3.71 -2.80
N PRO A 45 29.80 -4.94 -3.07
CA PRO A 45 30.94 -5.53 -2.36
C PRO A 45 32.29 -4.93 -2.75
N LYS A 46 32.34 -4.17 -3.84
CA LYS A 46 33.50 -3.45 -4.39
C LYS A 46 33.08 -2.03 -4.79
N PRO A 47 34.02 -1.12 -5.13
CA PRO A 47 33.68 0.21 -5.62
C PRO A 47 32.63 0.19 -6.73
N LEU A 48 31.58 1.01 -6.60
CA LEU A 48 30.42 1.03 -7.52
C LEU A 48 30.81 1.27 -8.98
N VAL A 49 31.90 2.01 -9.23
CA VAL A 49 32.44 2.29 -10.57
C VAL A 49 32.90 1.04 -11.32
N GLU A 50 33.16 -0.08 -10.63
CA GLU A 50 33.46 -1.37 -11.28
C GLU A 50 32.21 -2.05 -11.87
N PHE A 51 31.01 -1.66 -11.42
CA PHE A 51 29.75 -2.28 -11.85
C PHE A 51 28.91 -1.36 -12.73
N MET A 52 28.96 -0.04 -12.50
CA MET A 52 28.09 0.92 -13.18
C MET A 52 28.69 2.32 -13.24
N PRO A 53 28.32 3.12 -14.26
CA PRO A 53 28.63 4.53 -14.29
C PRO A 53 27.88 5.30 -13.19
N LEU A 54 28.59 6.23 -12.56
CA LEU A 54 28.05 7.13 -11.53
C LEU A 54 27.91 8.55 -12.07
N TYR A 55 27.04 9.31 -11.44
CA TYR A 55 26.82 10.73 -11.66
C TYR A 55 26.94 11.45 -10.33
N GLN A 56 27.62 12.60 -10.33
CA GLN A 56 27.68 13.49 -9.17
C GLN A 56 26.89 14.75 -9.46
N SER A 57 25.91 15.05 -8.62
CA SER A 57 25.12 16.28 -8.72
C SER A 57 25.96 17.50 -8.33
N ALA A 58 25.53 18.71 -8.72
CA ALA A 58 26.19 19.96 -8.30
C ALA A 58 26.20 20.16 -6.77
N LYS A 59 25.33 19.45 -6.03
CA LYS A 59 25.28 19.44 -4.57
C LYS A 59 26.19 18.38 -3.95
N GLY A 60 26.92 17.62 -4.76
CA GLY A 60 27.86 16.57 -4.33
C GLY A 60 27.23 15.19 -4.15
N GLU A 61 25.93 15.01 -4.38
CA GLU A 61 25.24 13.73 -4.24
C GLU A 61 25.69 12.76 -5.35
N ILE A 62 26.05 11.54 -4.97
CA ILE A 62 26.46 10.48 -5.91
C ILE A 62 25.26 9.59 -6.20
N THR A 63 24.93 9.43 -7.48
CA THR A 63 23.89 8.51 -7.94
C THR A 63 24.40 7.60 -9.04
N THR A 64 23.74 6.46 -9.22
CA THR A 64 23.90 5.66 -10.43
C THR A 64 23.29 6.36 -11.65
N GLN A 65 23.83 6.11 -12.84
CA GLN A 65 23.20 6.51 -14.11
C GLN A 65 22.23 5.44 -14.63
N PHE A 66 22.24 4.24 -14.06
CA PHE A 66 21.32 3.18 -14.44
C PHE A 66 19.96 3.36 -13.76
N PRO A 67 18.85 3.04 -14.46
CA PRO A 67 17.55 2.99 -13.85
C PRO A 67 17.50 1.83 -12.84
N MET A 68 16.54 1.92 -11.91
CA MET A 68 16.41 0.99 -10.78
C MET A 68 16.34 -0.48 -11.21
N GLN A 69 15.61 -0.78 -12.29
CA GLN A 69 15.41 -2.15 -12.77
C GLN A 69 16.73 -2.82 -13.22
N ASP A 70 17.64 -2.04 -13.78
CA ASP A 70 18.90 -2.56 -14.31
C ASP A 70 19.88 -2.89 -13.19
N ILE A 71 19.83 -2.14 -12.07
CA ILE A 71 20.65 -2.39 -10.88
C ILE A 71 20.30 -3.75 -10.25
N GLU A 72 19.00 -4.05 -10.15
CA GLU A 72 18.55 -5.35 -9.63
C GLU A 72 18.99 -6.50 -10.56
N ALA A 73 18.98 -6.29 -11.88
CA ALA A 73 19.45 -7.27 -12.85
C ALA A 73 20.96 -7.55 -12.76
N ILE A 74 21.77 -6.55 -12.36
CA ILE A 74 23.23 -6.70 -12.12
C ILE A 74 23.49 -7.49 -10.82
N GLY A 75 22.47 -7.73 -9.99
CA GLY A 75 22.57 -8.53 -8.77
C GLY A 75 23.15 -7.77 -7.58
N LEU A 76 23.10 -6.43 -7.60
CA LEU A 76 23.54 -5.61 -6.48
C LEU A 76 22.45 -5.46 -5.42
N LEU A 77 22.87 -5.31 -4.17
CA LEU A 77 21.94 -5.12 -3.07
C LEU A 77 21.32 -3.73 -3.15
N LYS A 78 19.99 -3.69 -3.18
CA LYS A 78 19.21 -2.47 -3.17
C LYS A 78 18.37 -2.40 -1.90
N MET A 79 18.41 -1.25 -1.22
CA MET A 79 17.61 -0.97 -0.04
C MET A 79 16.87 0.34 -0.23
N ASP A 80 15.61 0.40 0.21
CA ASP A 80 14.84 1.65 0.23
C ASP A 80 14.81 2.22 1.65
N LEU A 81 15.33 3.43 1.83
CA LEU A 81 15.14 4.23 3.04
C LEU A 81 13.97 5.20 2.82
N LEU A 82 12.79 4.81 3.28
CA LEU A 82 11.58 5.63 3.18
C LEU A 82 11.47 6.57 4.37
N GLY A 83 11.56 7.88 4.12
CA GLY A 83 11.26 8.92 5.10
C GLY A 83 9.76 9.05 5.32
N LEU A 84 9.22 8.34 6.30
CA LEU A 84 7.80 8.38 6.64
C LEU A 84 7.52 9.45 7.71
N ARG A 85 6.89 10.55 7.30
CA ARG A 85 6.53 11.67 8.21
C ARG A 85 5.67 11.24 9.40
N ASN A 86 4.85 10.20 9.24
CA ASN A 86 4.00 9.70 10.33
C ASN A 86 4.83 9.16 11.52
N LEU A 87 6.02 8.60 11.28
CA LEU A 87 6.90 8.12 12.34
C LEU A 87 7.45 9.29 13.15
N THR A 88 7.81 10.39 12.49
CA THR A 88 8.20 11.64 13.16
C THR A 88 7.05 12.18 14.02
N VAL A 89 5.83 12.24 13.47
CA VAL A 89 4.65 12.69 14.23
C VAL A 89 4.40 11.83 15.48
N ILE A 90 4.52 10.51 15.37
CA ILE A 90 4.37 9.59 16.51
C ILE A 90 5.44 9.88 17.56
N GLN A 91 6.70 10.00 17.14
CA GLN A 91 7.82 10.29 18.04
C GLN A 91 7.60 11.61 18.79
N ASP A 92 7.33 12.70 18.06
CA ASP A 92 7.08 14.02 18.64
C ASP A 92 5.91 13.97 19.64
N THR A 93 4.84 13.22 19.31
CA THR A 93 3.68 13.05 20.18
C THR A 93 4.05 12.36 21.49
N VAL A 94 4.83 11.27 21.44
CA VAL A 94 5.26 10.54 22.64
C VAL A 94 6.17 11.41 23.52
N GLU A 95 7.07 12.16 22.91
CA GLU A 95 7.96 13.09 23.63
C GLU A 95 7.16 14.21 24.32
N LEU A 96 6.14 14.75 23.66
CA LEU A 96 5.24 15.74 24.23
C LEU A 96 4.42 15.17 25.39
N VAL A 97 3.83 13.98 25.25
CA VAL A 97 3.08 13.34 26.35
C VAL A 97 3.98 13.14 27.56
N LYS A 98 5.20 12.60 27.36
CA LYS A 98 6.17 12.42 28.44
C LYS A 98 6.52 13.73 29.14
N LYS A 99 6.66 14.82 28.39
CA LYS A 99 6.98 16.15 28.94
C LYS A 99 5.83 16.72 29.78
N GLU A 100 4.59 16.56 29.34
CA GLU A 100 3.42 17.17 29.97
C GLU A 100 2.84 16.33 31.13
N THR A 101 2.85 15.00 31.00
CA THR A 101 2.24 14.08 32.00
C THR A 101 3.25 13.29 32.82
N GLY A 102 4.51 13.22 32.37
CA GLY A 102 5.53 12.34 32.95
C GLY A 102 5.40 10.87 32.52
N GLU A 103 4.35 10.51 31.76
CA GLU A 103 4.09 9.15 31.33
C GLU A 103 5.00 8.75 30.14
N MET A 104 5.63 7.58 30.22
CA MET A 104 6.40 7.03 29.10
C MET A 104 5.57 6.01 28.33
N ILE A 105 5.19 6.35 27.11
CA ILE A 105 4.46 5.45 26.20
C ILE A 105 5.46 4.57 25.45
N ASP A 106 5.36 3.26 25.62
CA ASP A 106 6.09 2.29 24.80
C ASP A 106 5.26 1.91 23.56
N ILE A 107 5.54 2.56 22.43
CA ILE A 107 4.88 2.33 21.14
C ILE A 107 4.93 0.85 20.71
N LYS A 108 5.98 0.11 21.06
CA LYS A 108 6.14 -1.28 20.62
C LYS A 108 5.18 -2.24 21.31
N ASN A 109 4.68 -1.86 22.49
CA ASN A 109 3.87 -2.71 23.37
C ASN A 109 2.47 -2.14 23.62
N ILE A 110 1.98 -1.24 22.77
CA ILE A 110 0.61 -0.71 22.85
C ILE A 110 -0.41 -1.84 22.63
N SER A 111 -1.46 -1.86 23.45
CA SER A 111 -2.59 -2.78 23.29
C SER A 111 -3.35 -2.50 21.98
N LEU A 112 -3.63 -3.56 21.23
CA LEU A 112 -4.39 -3.49 19.98
C LEU A 112 -5.91 -3.57 20.18
N ASP A 113 -6.37 -3.73 21.43
CA ASP A 113 -7.77 -3.94 21.80
C ASP A 113 -8.36 -2.75 22.58
N ASP A 114 -7.77 -1.56 22.47
CA ASP A 114 -8.25 -0.37 23.17
C ASP A 114 -9.61 0.10 22.63
N LYS A 115 -10.65 -0.01 23.48
CA LYS A 115 -12.02 0.36 23.12
C LYS A 115 -12.15 1.83 22.74
N LYS A 116 -11.45 2.74 23.43
CA LYS A 116 -11.53 4.19 23.15
C LYS A 116 -11.03 4.50 21.75
N THR A 117 -9.93 3.86 21.33
CA THR A 117 -9.40 3.93 19.98
C THR A 117 -10.44 3.47 18.95
N PHE A 118 -11.11 2.34 19.18
CA PHE A 118 -12.16 1.89 18.25
C PHE A 118 -13.37 2.82 18.18
N GLU A 119 -13.74 3.52 19.26
CA GLU A 119 -14.81 4.53 19.20
C GLU A 119 -14.45 5.73 18.29
N VAL A 120 -13.17 6.13 18.25
CA VAL A 120 -12.67 7.13 17.29
C VAL A 120 -12.85 6.63 15.84
N PHE A 121 -12.50 5.37 15.58
CA PHE A 121 -12.71 4.77 14.26
C PHE A 121 -14.20 4.63 13.91
N LYS A 122 -15.04 4.14 14.83
CA LYS A 122 -16.50 3.97 14.61
C LYS A 122 -17.22 5.29 14.32
N SER A 123 -16.80 6.39 14.95
CA SER A 123 -17.34 7.72 14.68
C SER A 123 -16.80 8.33 13.37
N GLY A 124 -15.71 7.79 12.82
CA GLY A 124 -15.02 8.33 11.66
C GLY A 124 -14.28 9.63 11.95
N ASN A 125 -13.95 9.89 13.22
CA ASN A 125 -13.16 11.06 13.65
C ASN A 125 -11.66 10.78 13.48
N THR A 126 -11.25 10.44 12.26
CA THR A 126 -9.90 9.95 11.94
C THR A 126 -9.04 10.99 11.22
N ASP A 127 -9.28 12.28 11.50
CA ASP A 127 -8.40 13.36 11.05
C ASP A 127 -7.00 13.22 11.65
N GLY A 128 -5.97 13.22 10.79
CA GLY A 128 -4.58 12.97 11.19
C GLY A 128 -4.24 11.51 11.49
N VAL A 129 -5.18 10.57 11.31
CA VAL A 129 -4.92 9.13 11.49
C VAL A 129 -4.47 8.53 10.16
N PHE A 130 -3.18 8.20 10.08
CA PHE A 130 -2.54 7.66 8.87
C PHE A 130 -3.38 6.58 8.17
N GLN A 131 -3.57 6.73 6.86
CA GLN A 131 -4.39 5.87 5.97
C GLN A 131 -5.92 5.95 6.15
N PHE A 132 -6.43 6.63 7.18
CA PHE A 132 -7.87 6.68 7.49
C PHE A 132 -8.50 8.08 7.37
N GLU A 133 -7.81 9.04 6.76
CA GLU A 133 -8.21 10.45 6.71
C GLU A 133 -9.20 10.79 5.59
N SER A 134 -9.26 10.00 4.51
CA SER A 134 -10.07 10.35 3.34
C SER A 134 -11.57 10.32 3.67
N SER A 135 -12.35 11.20 3.05
CA SER A 135 -13.80 11.29 3.28
C SER A 135 -14.51 9.95 3.10
N GLY A 136 -14.25 9.25 1.99
CA GLY A 136 -14.88 7.95 1.75
C GLY A 136 -14.37 6.84 2.68
N MET A 137 -13.15 6.92 3.22
CA MET A 137 -12.69 5.97 4.24
C MET A 137 -13.42 6.23 5.57
N LYS A 138 -13.64 7.49 5.94
CA LYS A 138 -14.45 7.87 7.10
C LYS A 138 -15.89 7.38 6.98
N ASP A 139 -16.50 7.49 5.80
CA ASP A 139 -17.83 6.94 5.54
C ASP A 139 -17.85 5.42 5.69
N LEU A 140 -16.85 4.74 5.14
CA LEU A 140 -16.70 3.30 5.27
C LEU A 140 -16.57 2.86 6.73
N LEU A 141 -15.76 3.57 7.52
CA LEU A 141 -15.60 3.32 8.95
C LEU A 141 -16.93 3.47 9.73
N ARG A 142 -17.69 4.55 9.49
CA ARG A 142 -19.00 4.78 10.12
C ARG A 142 -20.02 3.69 9.80
N ASN A 143 -20.00 3.20 8.56
CA ASN A 143 -20.91 2.15 8.11
C ASN A 143 -20.51 0.76 8.64
N PHE A 144 -19.20 0.49 8.71
CA PHE A 144 -18.68 -0.83 9.10
C PHE A 144 -18.53 -1.01 10.62
N LYS A 145 -18.28 0.08 11.37
CA LYS A 145 -18.06 0.09 12.81
C LYS A 145 -17.01 -0.96 13.26
N PRO A 146 -15.71 -0.74 12.99
CA PRO A 146 -14.67 -1.70 13.36
C PRO A 146 -14.60 -1.88 14.88
N GLU A 147 -14.40 -3.13 15.33
CA GLU A 147 -14.32 -3.46 16.77
C GLU A 147 -13.04 -4.19 17.15
N SER A 148 -12.17 -4.44 16.16
CA SER A 148 -10.93 -5.19 16.35
C SER A 148 -9.86 -4.72 15.38
N PHE A 149 -8.59 -4.97 15.67
CA PHE A 149 -7.50 -4.60 14.78
C PHE A 149 -7.59 -5.27 13.38
N PRO A 150 -7.96 -6.56 13.24
CA PRO A 150 -8.17 -7.18 11.93
C PRO A 150 -9.21 -6.50 11.05
N ASP A 151 -10.22 -5.84 11.64
CA ASP A 151 -11.19 -5.05 10.90
C ASP A 151 -10.52 -3.88 10.18
N LEU A 152 -9.63 -3.15 10.87
CA LEU A 152 -8.91 -2.01 10.28
C LEU A 152 -8.00 -2.46 9.13
N ILE A 153 -7.34 -3.61 9.29
CA ILE A 153 -6.56 -4.23 8.21
C ILE A 153 -7.46 -4.49 6.99
N ALA A 154 -8.63 -5.11 7.20
CA ALA A 154 -9.57 -5.43 6.13
C ALA A 154 -10.13 -4.17 5.43
N LEU A 155 -10.44 -3.12 6.18
CA LEU A 155 -10.93 -1.86 5.61
C LEU A 155 -9.88 -1.17 4.75
N ASN A 156 -8.64 -1.06 5.23
CA ASN A 156 -7.52 -0.50 4.44
C ASN A 156 -7.23 -1.31 3.17
N ALA A 157 -7.41 -2.63 3.27
CA ALA A 157 -7.33 -3.59 2.19
C ALA A 157 -8.40 -3.37 1.10
N LEU A 158 -9.65 -3.15 1.52
CA LEU A 158 -10.83 -3.00 0.66
C LEU A 158 -10.97 -1.58 0.10
N TYR A 159 -10.40 -0.57 0.75
CA TYR A 159 -10.48 0.81 0.29
C TYR A 159 -9.45 1.09 -0.82
N ARG A 160 -9.58 0.36 -1.93
CA ARG A 160 -8.74 0.48 -3.14
C ARG A 160 -9.61 0.50 -4.39
N PRO A 161 -9.16 1.13 -5.50
CA PRO A 161 -9.99 1.29 -6.69
C PRO A 161 -10.56 0.00 -7.29
N GLY A 162 -9.85 -1.13 -7.16
CA GLY A 162 -10.33 -2.43 -7.63
C GLY A 162 -11.53 -2.94 -6.82
N PRO A 163 -11.36 -3.25 -5.52
CA PRO A 163 -12.43 -3.68 -4.63
C PRO A 163 -13.66 -2.75 -4.59
N LEU A 164 -13.45 -1.43 -4.61
CA LEU A 164 -14.54 -0.44 -4.59
C LEU A 164 -15.42 -0.54 -5.85
N LYS A 165 -14.81 -0.73 -7.03
CA LYS A 165 -15.54 -0.85 -8.30
C LYS A 165 -16.29 -2.18 -8.44
N SER A 166 -15.87 -3.23 -7.72
CA SER A 166 -16.49 -4.54 -7.81
C SER A 166 -17.63 -4.78 -6.81
N GLY A 167 -18.01 -3.78 -6.01
CA GLY A 167 -19.05 -3.92 -4.97
C GLY A 167 -18.64 -4.80 -3.78
N MET A 168 -17.38 -5.24 -3.75
CA MET A 168 -16.89 -6.22 -2.76
C MET A 168 -16.85 -5.61 -1.35
N THR A 169 -16.62 -4.30 -1.27
CA THR A 169 -16.67 -3.55 -0.01
C THR A 169 -18.08 -3.52 0.57
N ASP A 170 -19.10 -3.29 -0.25
CA ASP A 170 -20.50 -3.24 0.20
C ASP A 170 -21.01 -4.61 0.67
N GLU A 171 -20.62 -5.68 -0.04
CA GLU A 171 -20.91 -7.05 0.37
C GLU A 171 -20.24 -7.42 1.70
N PHE A 172 -19.00 -6.97 1.92
CA PHE A 172 -18.29 -7.20 3.17
C PHE A 172 -18.97 -6.53 4.37
N ILE A 173 -19.43 -5.28 4.21
CA ILE A 173 -20.21 -4.57 5.23
C ILE A 173 -21.51 -5.33 5.53
N LYS A 174 -22.22 -5.79 4.50
CA LYS A 174 -23.47 -6.56 4.65
C LYS A 174 -23.25 -7.87 5.40
N CYS A 175 -22.19 -8.62 5.09
CA CYS A 175 -21.89 -9.88 5.77
C CYS A 175 -21.57 -9.69 7.26
N LYS A 176 -20.90 -8.60 7.64
CA LYS A 176 -20.64 -8.29 9.05
C LYS A 176 -21.92 -8.00 9.83
N ASN A 177 -22.83 -7.22 9.24
CA ASN A 177 -24.11 -6.85 9.87
C ASN A 177 -25.17 -7.97 9.79
N HIS A 178 -25.01 -8.92 8.86
CA HIS A 178 -25.93 -10.03 8.62
C HIS A 178 -25.17 -11.35 8.37
N PRO A 179 -24.76 -12.07 9.42
CA PRO A 179 -23.91 -13.26 9.31
C PRO A 179 -24.55 -14.46 8.58
N TRP A 180 -25.85 -14.42 8.29
CA TRP A 180 -26.56 -15.45 7.51
C TRP A 180 -26.47 -15.29 5.99
N VAL A 181 -25.86 -14.22 5.49
CA VAL A 181 -25.57 -14.07 4.05
C VAL A 181 -24.43 -15.02 3.66
N ARG A 182 -24.78 -16.28 3.40
CA ARG A 182 -23.84 -17.31 2.92
C ARG A 182 -23.51 -17.08 1.44
N TRP A 183 -22.22 -17.14 1.13
CA TRP A 183 -21.71 -17.25 -0.24
C TRP A 183 -22.25 -18.54 -0.89
N LYS A 184 -22.98 -18.41 -1.99
CA LYS A 184 -23.30 -19.56 -2.85
C LYS A 184 -22.13 -19.79 -3.81
N HIS A 185 -21.26 -20.74 -3.49
CA HIS A 185 -20.32 -21.28 -4.48
C HIS A 185 -21.07 -22.29 -5.37
N THR A 186 -20.83 -22.26 -6.69
CA THR A 186 -21.42 -23.16 -7.70
C THR A 186 -21.03 -24.64 -7.56
N ARG A 187 -20.39 -25.06 -6.45
CA ARG A 187 -19.99 -26.46 -6.20
C ARG A 187 -20.28 -26.98 -4.79
N GLY A 188 -21.27 -26.43 -4.09
CA GLY A 188 -21.97 -27.15 -3.01
C GLY A 188 -21.15 -27.59 -1.78
N GLN A 189 -19.91 -27.13 -1.58
CA GLN A 189 -19.20 -27.34 -0.31
C GLN A 189 -19.15 -26.03 0.48
N PRO A 190 -19.58 -26.03 1.75
CA PRO A 190 -19.41 -24.88 2.62
C PRO A 190 -17.92 -24.76 2.96
N LEU A 191 -17.29 -23.69 2.47
CA LEU A 191 -16.00 -23.28 2.99
C LEU A 191 -16.25 -22.72 4.40
N LEU A 192 -16.11 -23.56 5.42
CA LEU A 192 -15.87 -23.09 6.79
C LEU A 192 -14.45 -22.52 6.81
N LEU A 193 -14.31 -21.29 6.33
CA LEU A 193 -13.21 -20.42 6.74
C LEU A 193 -13.75 -19.61 7.91
N ALA A 194 -13.11 -19.79 9.06
CA ALA A 194 -13.30 -18.96 10.24
C ALA A 194 -13.39 -17.47 9.87
N PRO A 195 -14.26 -16.66 10.50
CA PRO A 195 -14.02 -15.22 10.52
C PRO A 195 -12.73 -15.03 11.37
N PRO A 196 -11.74 -14.21 11.00
CA PRO A 196 -11.79 -12.96 10.23
C PRO A 196 -10.73 -12.89 9.10
N GLY A 197 -10.82 -11.87 8.23
CA GLY A 197 -9.73 -11.52 7.30
C GLY A 197 -9.99 -11.88 5.84
N LEU A 198 -10.65 -10.97 5.13
CA LEU A 198 -10.62 -10.94 3.67
C LEU A 198 -9.26 -10.39 3.22
N ILE A 199 -8.26 -11.27 3.11
CA ILE A 199 -6.89 -10.94 2.68
C ILE A 199 -6.92 -10.47 1.20
N PRO A 200 -6.50 -9.25 0.84
CA PRO A 200 -6.40 -8.86 -0.57
C PRO A 200 -5.20 -9.52 -1.24
N LYS A 201 -5.50 -10.15 -2.37
CA LYS A 201 -4.70 -10.27 -3.60
C LYS A 201 -3.17 -10.06 -3.48
N ARG A 202 -2.50 -10.96 -2.76
CA ARG A 202 -1.22 -11.56 -3.17
C ARG A 202 -0.96 -12.89 -2.46
N GLY A 203 -1.44 -13.07 -1.23
CA GLY A 203 -1.32 -14.35 -0.49
C GLY A 203 -2.33 -15.43 -0.89
N GLN A 204 -3.48 -15.06 -1.46
CA GLN A 204 -4.56 -16.02 -1.75
C GLN A 204 -4.31 -16.89 -2.99
N SER A 205 -3.57 -16.40 -4.01
CA SER A 205 -3.26 -17.22 -5.19
C SER A 205 -2.35 -18.40 -4.84
N LEU A 206 -1.43 -18.19 -3.88
CA LEU A 206 -0.52 -19.22 -3.38
C LEU A 206 -1.28 -20.24 -2.51
N LEU A 207 -2.20 -19.80 -1.65
CA LEU A 207 -3.01 -20.71 -0.82
C LEU A 207 -3.99 -21.55 -1.65
N LEU A 208 -4.66 -20.95 -2.64
CA LEU A 208 -5.60 -21.66 -3.51
C LEU A 208 -4.91 -22.61 -4.50
N SER A 209 -3.69 -22.32 -4.95
CA SER A 209 -2.91 -23.25 -5.79
C SER A 209 -2.44 -24.47 -5.00
N THR A 210 -2.12 -24.31 -3.71
CA THR A 210 -1.65 -25.42 -2.85
C THR A 210 -2.71 -26.44 -2.44
N GLN A 211 -4.01 -26.10 -2.48
CA GLN A 211 -5.07 -27.09 -2.24
C GLN A 211 -5.33 -27.99 -3.46
N LYS A 212 -4.95 -27.55 -4.67
CA LYS A 212 -5.14 -28.33 -5.90
C LYS A 212 -3.92 -29.19 -6.27
N ALA A 213 -2.74 -28.92 -5.72
CA ALA A 213 -1.51 -29.63 -6.07
C ALA A 213 -0.90 -30.32 -4.82
N ARG A 214 -0.64 -31.63 -4.90
CA ARG A 214 0.08 -32.39 -3.86
C ARG A 214 1.47 -31.78 -3.66
N PRO A 215 1.83 -31.23 -2.48
CA PRO A 215 3.10 -30.55 -2.31
C PRO A 215 4.23 -31.54 -1.96
N SER A 216 5.44 -31.24 -2.46
CA SER A 216 6.69 -31.96 -2.18
C SER A 216 7.30 -31.56 -0.82
N PRO A 217 8.26 -32.32 -0.27
CA PRO A 217 8.75 -32.16 1.11
C PRO A 217 9.34 -30.77 1.44
N ARG A 218 9.96 -30.08 0.46
CA ARG A 218 10.50 -28.71 0.65
C ARG A 218 9.42 -27.64 0.91
N TYR A 219 8.15 -27.92 0.60
CA TYR A 219 7.04 -27.00 0.84
C TYR A 219 6.46 -27.06 2.26
N VAL A 220 6.83 -28.08 3.04
CA VAL A 220 6.33 -28.25 4.42
C VAL A 220 7.00 -27.27 5.39
N GLU A 221 8.26 -26.88 5.14
CA GLU A 221 8.98 -25.89 5.96
C GLU A 221 8.37 -24.48 5.89
N LEU A 222 7.85 -24.06 4.73
CA LEU A 222 7.19 -22.75 4.57
C LEU A 222 5.86 -22.64 5.33
N LYS A 223 5.18 -23.78 5.58
CA LYS A 223 3.97 -23.81 6.42
C LYS A 223 4.28 -23.65 7.92
N ALA A 224 5.47 -24.04 8.37
CA ALA A 224 5.87 -23.88 9.76
C ALA A 224 6.19 -22.42 10.09
N LEU A 225 6.84 -21.70 9.16
CA LEU A 225 7.23 -20.30 9.33
C LEU A 225 6.05 -19.31 9.34
N TYR A 226 4.92 -19.65 8.70
CA TYR A 226 3.72 -18.80 8.71
C TYR A 226 2.78 -19.06 9.89
N ARG A 227 2.97 -20.17 10.62
CA ARG A 227 2.11 -20.56 11.74
C ARG A 227 2.65 -20.10 13.10
N TYR A 228 3.93 -19.72 13.16
CA TYR A 228 4.55 -19.06 14.30
C TYR A 228 4.92 -17.64 13.87
N GLY A 229 4.21 -16.67 14.42
CA GLY A 229 4.35 -15.25 14.08
C GLY A 229 5.78 -14.76 14.22
N VAL A 230 6.45 -14.61 13.07
CA VAL A 230 7.64 -13.78 12.92
C VAL A 230 7.26 -12.59 12.07
N CYS A 231 6.69 -11.59 12.74
CA CYS A 231 7.19 -10.23 12.78
C CYS A 231 7.02 -9.76 14.22
#